data_AF-A0A382PUZ7-F1
#
_entry.id   AF-A0A382PUZ7-F1
#
_cell.length_a   1.000
_cell.length_b   1.000
_cell.length_c   1.000
_cell.angle_alpha   90.00
_cell.angle_beta   90.00
_cell.angle_gamma   90.00
#
_symmetry.space_group_name_H-M   'P 1'
#
loop_
_entity.id
_entity.type
_entity.pdbx_description
1 polymer ?
#
loop_
_entity_poly.entity_id
_entity_poly.type
_entity_poly.pdbx_seq_one_letter_code
_entity_poly.pdbx_strand_id
1 'polypeptide(L)'
;FDESENTYLDFSGFTISDWIELGSPRIKINTVKDTVFTSDDSIMTISDNYLSTELVWDIMSIIDNLTFSKNNNNNTPLISTGERTFAIYNPQIDYFEAFSEEATTGEKDPKVLMYYRRSVITGDSTTIDTTSATIYSSGDLSIIEPNVMVLDSTKLGLSNGMGLRSVMNISFLSSSLPAGSIIRSADLILPIDTTLSSPSYTVILDPIETDSSAIDSVAVYEKDPYNGIGYPYRVSSDSSNWRSTSANLGWGHDLFIVSIKNILQNIVLENETILGFKVVANEKNDPFSSIWFDLHHSSVHPRVEIIYVAD
;
A
#
# COMPACT_ATOMS: atom_id res chain seq x y z
N PHE A 1 11.25 -15.36 -9.28
CA PHE A 1 11.49 -14.62 -10.53
C PHE A 1 12.97 -14.31 -10.53
N ASP A 2 13.71 -14.87 -11.48
CA ASP A 2 15.14 -14.63 -11.66
C ASP A 2 15.31 -14.06 -13.06
N GLU A 3 15.59 -12.78 -13.17
CA GLU A 3 15.62 -12.07 -14.45
C GLU A 3 16.72 -12.57 -15.40
N SER A 4 17.73 -13.26 -14.86
CA SER A 4 18.86 -13.76 -15.63
C SER A 4 18.60 -15.11 -16.32
N GLU A 5 17.57 -15.85 -15.89
CA GLU A 5 17.26 -17.20 -16.39
C GLU A 5 15.92 -17.30 -17.13
N ASN A 6 15.09 -16.25 -17.11
CA ASN A 6 13.79 -16.26 -17.78
C ASN A 6 13.86 -15.60 -19.16
N THR A 7 13.44 -16.32 -20.19
CA THR A 7 13.34 -15.86 -21.57
C THR A 7 11.88 -15.90 -22.05
N TYR A 8 11.58 -15.24 -23.18
CA TYR A 8 10.23 -15.30 -23.77
C TYR A 8 9.78 -16.73 -24.14
N LEU A 9 10.72 -17.68 -24.21
CA LEU A 9 10.46 -19.09 -24.52
C LEU A 9 9.90 -19.87 -23.31
N ASP A 10 10.06 -19.34 -22.10
CA ASP A 10 9.58 -19.96 -20.87
C ASP A 10 8.08 -19.73 -20.64
N PHE A 11 7.44 -18.90 -21.47
CA PHE A 11 6.02 -18.58 -21.40
C PHE A 11 5.21 -19.37 -22.43
N SER A 12 4.42 -20.35 -21.97
CA SER A 12 3.52 -21.12 -22.84
C SER A 12 2.42 -20.23 -23.43
N GLY A 13 2.35 -20.13 -24.75
CA GLY A 13 1.35 -19.32 -25.46
C GLY A 13 1.80 -17.90 -25.82
N PHE A 14 3.08 -17.56 -25.61
CA PHE A 14 3.65 -16.31 -26.12
C PHE A 14 3.54 -16.25 -27.65
N THR A 15 2.93 -15.18 -28.17
CA THR A 15 2.82 -14.92 -29.59
C THR A 15 3.13 -13.46 -29.91
N ILE A 16 3.79 -13.25 -31.05
CA ILE A 16 4.08 -11.91 -31.56
C ILE A 16 2.95 -11.34 -32.45
N SER A 17 1.90 -12.12 -32.68
CA SER A 17 0.78 -11.73 -33.55
C SER A 17 -0.06 -10.58 -33.00
N ASP A 18 -0.07 -10.41 -31.68
CA ASP A 18 -0.88 -9.41 -30.99
C ASP A 18 -0.06 -8.17 -30.60
N TRP A 19 1.12 -8.02 -31.19
CA TRP A 19 2.00 -6.90 -30.90
C TRP A 19 1.48 -5.61 -31.52
N ILE A 20 1.47 -4.57 -30.70
CA ILE A 20 1.04 -3.23 -31.10
C ILE A 20 2.28 -2.37 -31.29
N GLU A 21 2.41 -1.76 -32.46
CA GLU A 21 3.48 -0.82 -32.73
C GLU A 21 3.29 0.45 -31.90
N LEU A 22 4.21 0.72 -30.97
CA LEU A 22 4.16 1.87 -30.06
C LEU A 22 4.71 3.17 -30.69
N GLY A 23 5.09 3.13 -31.97
CA GLY A 23 5.56 4.28 -32.73
C GLY A 23 7.08 4.49 -32.72
N SER A 24 7.52 5.50 -33.48
CA SER A 24 8.93 5.83 -33.64
C SER A 24 9.43 6.80 -32.56
N PRO A 25 10.68 6.66 -32.09
CA PRO A 25 11.28 7.60 -31.14
C PRO A 25 11.40 9.00 -31.75
N ARG A 26 11.34 10.02 -30.90
CA ARG A 26 11.76 11.36 -31.29
C ARG A 26 13.28 11.38 -31.43
N ILE A 27 13.76 11.84 -32.57
CA ILE A 27 15.20 12.01 -32.83
C ILE A 27 15.64 13.33 -32.20
N LYS A 28 16.57 13.27 -31.24
CA LYS A 28 17.22 14.43 -30.64
C LYS A 28 18.69 14.42 -31.03
N ILE A 29 19.11 15.46 -31.74
CA ILE A 29 20.51 15.65 -32.15
C ILE A 29 21.19 16.52 -31.10
N ASN A 30 22.20 15.98 -30.42
CA ASN A 30 23.01 16.73 -29.48
C ASN A 30 24.21 17.33 -30.23
N THR A 31 24.41 18.64 -30.07
CA THR A 31 25.55 19.37 -30.65
C THR A 31 26.38 20.02 -29.54
N VAL A 32 27.69 20.10 -29.77
CA VAL A 32 28.58 20.91 -28.91
C VAL A 32 28.63 22.31 -29.49
N LYS A 33 28.33 23.31 -28.65
CA LYS A 33 28.61 24.71 -28.96
C LYS A 33 30.00 25.04 -28.45
N ASP A 34 30.94 25.16 -29.36
CA ASP A 34 32.27 25.66 -29.01
C ASP A 34 32.28 27.19 -29.10
N THR A 35 32.66 27.85 -28.02
CA THR A 35 32.86 29.31 -27.99
C THR A 35 34.31 29.59 -28.29
N VAL A 36 34.61 30.04 -29.51
CA VAL A 36 35.95 30.49 -29.88
C VAL A 36 36.02 32.00 -29.66
N PHE A 37 36.90 32.43 -28.76
CA PHE A 37 37.26 33.83 -28.60
C PHE A 37 38.21 34.23 -29.72
N THR A 38 37.85 35.24 -30.51
CA THR A 38 38.81 35.88 -31.43
C THR A 38 39.73 36.80 -30.65
N SER A 39 40.87 37.16 -31.24
CA SER A 39 41.88 38.06 -30.64
C SER A 39 41.39 39.49 -30.35
N ASP A 40 40.11 39.79 -30.61
CA ASP A 40 39.44 41.06 -30.30
C ASP A 40 38.34 40.92 -29.23
N ASP A 41 38.28 39.80 -28.51
CA ASP A 41 37.26 39.49 -27.48
C ASP A 41 35.80 39.48 -28.00
N SER A 42 35.58 39.47 -29.31
CA SER A 42 34.24 39.22 -29.86
C SER A 42 33.90 37.72 -29.79
N ILE A 43 32.71 37.40 -29.26
CA ILE A 43 32.23 36.02 -29.16
C ILE A 43 31.75 35.60 -30.54
N MET A 44 32.50 34.72 -31.21
CA MET A 44 32.05 34.05 -32.43
C MET A 44 31.68 32.60 -32.09
N THR A 45 30.39 32.28 -32.11
CA THR A 45 29.94 30.88 -32.02
C THR A 45 30.20 30.22 -33.37
N ILE A 46 31.19 29.32 -33.44
CA ILE A 46 31.51 28.61 -34.69
C ILE A 46 31.33 27.11 -34.48
N SER A 47 30.46 26.56 -35.32
CA SER A 47 30.14 25.14 -35.52
C SER A 47 29.38 24.43 -34.40
N ASP A 48 28.13 24.06 -34.72
CA ASP A 48 27.40 22.97 -34.06
C ASP A 48 28.04 21.64 -34.50
N ASN A 49 29.11 21.22 -33.83
CA ASN A 49 29.69 19.91 -34.11
C ASN A 49 28.76 18.83 -33.55
N TYR A 50 28.38 17.89 -34.42
CA TYR A 50 27.57 16.73 -34.05
C TYR A 50 28.28 15.92 -32.95
N LEU A 51 27.57 15.65 -31.85
CA LEU A 51 28.06 14.80 -30.76
C LEU A 51 27.42 13.41 -30.84
N SER A 52 26.09 13.37 -30.76
CA SER A 52 25.32 12.14 -30.72
C SER A 52 23.88 12.34 -31.18
N THR A 53 23.24 11.25 -31.58
CA THR A 53 21.81 11.17 -31.81
C THR A 53 21.20 10.34 -30.70
N GLU A 54 20.24 10.92 -29.99
CA GLU A 54 19.42 10.23 -29.00
C GLU A 54 18.06 9.89 -29.63
N LEU A 55 17.63 8.65 -29.49
CA LEU A 55 16.29 8.20 -29.81
C LEU A 55 15.47 8.22 -28.51
N VAL A 56 14.53 9.16 -28.40
CA VAL A 56 13.78 9.41 -27.16
C VAL A 56 12.33 9.01 -27.34
N TRP A 57 11.88 8.01 -26.59
CA TRP A 57 10.46 7.72 -26.42
C TRP A 57 9.94 8.48 -25.20
N ASP A 58 8.84 9.21 -25.38
CA ASP A 58 8.14 9.79 -24.24
C ASP A 58 7.29 8.69 -23.60
N ILE A 59 7.70 8.20 -22.44
CA ILE A 59 6.99 7.13 -21.72
C ILE A 59 5.52 7.52 -21.48
N MET A 60 5.23 8.81 -21.24
CA MET A 60 3.85 9.27 -21.04
C MET A 60 2.97 9.11 -22.29
N SER A 61 3.57 9.11 -23.49
CA SER A 61 2.83 8.88 -24.73
C SER A 61 2.43 7.41 -24.94
N ILE A 62 3.06 6.49 -24.21
CA ILE A 62 2.87 5.04 -24.34
C ILE A 62 2.50 4.38 -23.00
N ILE A 63 2.24 5.17 -21.95
CA ILE A 63 2.06 4.72 -20.57
C ILE A 63 0.87 3.76 -20.43
N ASP A 64 -0.22 3.98 -21.17
CA ASP A 64 -1.40 3.10 -21.14
C ASP A 64 -1.10 1.69 -21.70
N ASN A 65 -0.09 1.58 -22.55
CA ASN A 65 0.37 0.29 -23.08
C ASN A 65 1.44 -0.37 -22.20
N LEU A 66 2.15 0.45 -21.41
CA LEU A 66 3.22 0.00 -20.50
C LEU A 66 2.75 -0.25 -19.05
N THR A 67 1.58 0.25 -18.65
CA THR A 67 1.07 0.16 -17.28
C THR A 67 -0.12 -0.77 -17.14
N PHE A 68 -0.21 -1.42 -15.98
CA PHE A 68 -1.44 -2.07 -15.52
C PHE A 68 -2.30 -1.06 -14.77
N SER A 69 -3.30 -0.49 -15.44
CA SER A 69 -4.41 0.13 -14.71
C SER A 69 -5.41 -0.95 -14.30
N LYS A 70 -5.55 -1.18 -12.99
CA LYS A 70 -6.64 -1.96 -12.40
C LYS A 70 -7.99 -1.22 -12.46
N ASN A 71 -8.00 0.00 -13.00
CA ASN A 71 -9.14 0.91 -13.03
C ASN A 71 -9.67 1.05 -14.46
N ASN A 72 -10.15 -0.05 -15.04
CA ASN A 72 -11.27 0.08 -15.96
C ASN A 72 -12.54 0.14 -15.11
N ASN A 73 -13.24 1.26 -15.22
CA ASN A 73 -14.62 1.57 -14.80
C ASN A 73 -15.70 0.55 -15.25
N ASN A 74 -15.29 -0.58 -15.83
CA ASN A 74 -16.13 -1.74 -16.09
C ASN A 74 -15.61 -2.85 -15.17
N ASN A 75 -16.45 -3.29 -14.23
CA ASN A 75 -16.29 -4.33 -13.20
C ASN A 75 -15.74 -5.71 -13.64
N THR A 76 -14.96 -5.81 -14.71
CA THR A 76 -14.26 -7.01 -15.14
C THR A 76 -12.84 -7.00 -14.56
N PRO A 77 -12.52 -7.90 -13.62
CA PRO A 77 -11.14 -8.11 -13.22
C PRO A 77 -10.37 -8.52 -14.48
N LEU A 78 -9.35 -7.75 -14.86
CA LEU A 78 -8.38 -8.22 -15.85
C LEU A 78 -7.66 -9.41 -15.21
N ILE A 79 -8.09 -10.61 -15.61
CA ILE A 79 -7.57 -11.91 -15.15
C ILE A 79 -6.20 -12.22 -15.77
N SER A 80 -5.54 -11.28 -16.45
CA SER A 80 -4.22 -11.53 -17.02
C SER A 80 -3.17 -11.35 -15.94
N THR A 81 -2.58 -12.45 -15.50
CA THR A 81 -1.28 -12.51 -14.83
C THR A 81 -0.34 -11.48 -15.46
N GLY A 82 0.07 -10.50 -14.66
CA GLY A 82 0.44 -9.16 -15.10
C GLY A 82 1.82 -9.04 -15.71
N GLU A 83 2.05 -9.70 -16.84
CA GLU A 83 3.30 -9.62 -17.58
C GLU A 83 3.04 -8.87 -18.90
N ARG A 84 3.83 -7.82 -19.16
CA ARG A 84 3.86 -7.10 -20.43
C ARG A 84 5.27 -7.23 -20.99
N THR A 85 5.39 -7.84 -22.16
CA THR A 85 6.65 -7.92 -22.89
C THR A 85 6.70 -6.79 -23.90
N PHE A 86 7.83 -6.11 -23.97
CA PHE A 86 8.15 -5.16 -25.04
C PHE A 86 9.39 -5.66 -25.80
N ALA A 87 9.51 -5.31 -27.08
CA ALA A 87 10.79 -5.37 -27.77
C ALA A 87 11.05 -4.11 -28.57
N ILE A 88 12.33 -3.79 -28.65
CA ILE A 88 12.86 -2.72 -29.46
C ILE A 88 13.48 -3.37 -30.69
N TYR A 89 12.88 -3.13 -31.86
CA TYR A 89 13.45 -3.57 -33.12
C TYR A 89 14.14 -2.39 -33.80
N ASN A 90 15.46 -2.50 -33.98
CA ASN A 90 16.21 -1.56 -34.80
C ASN A 90 17.14 -2.33 -35.76
N PRO A 91 16.81 -2.37 -37.07
CA PRO A 91 17.57 -3.16 -38.04
C PRO A 91 18.96 -2.58 -38.38
N GLN A 92 19.30 -1.39 -37.88
CA GLN A 92 20.54 -0.67 -38.22
C GLN A 92 21.52 -0.54 -37.04
N ILE A 93 21.27 -1.23 -35.93
CA ILE A 93 22.17 -1.19 -34.77
C ILE A 93 23.25 -2.27 -34.90
N ASP A 94 24.52 -1.83 -34.95
CA ASP A 94 25.69 -2.71 -34.85
C ASP A 94 26.06 -3.04 -33.38
N TYR A 95 25.62 -2.20 -32.43
CA TYR A 95 25.87 -2.34 -31.00
C TYR A 95 24.70 -1.81 -30.17
N PHE A 96 24.10 -2.67 -29.35
CA PHE A 96 23.00 -2.35 -28.44
C PHE A 96 23.47 -2.51 -27.00
N GLU A 97 23.39 -1.44 -26.22
CA GLU A 97 23.60 -1.46 -24.78
C GLU A 97 22.31 -0.99 -24.11
N ALA A 98 21.74 -1.87 -23.28
CA ALA A 98 20.60 -1.56 -22.45
C ALA A 98 21.08 -1.38 -21.02
N PHE A 99 20.67 -0.27 -20.39
CA PHE A 99 20.88 -0.02 -18.99
C PHE A 99 19.56 -0.32 -18.27
N SER A 100 19.58 -1.31 -17.37
CA SER A 100 18.49 -1.51 -16.40
C SER A 100 18.62 -0.45 -15.29
N GLU A 101 17.49 -0.03 -14.70
CA GLU A 101 17.46 0.91 -13.57
C GLU A 101 18.19 0.39 -12.31
N GLU A 102 18.59 -0.89 -12.27
CA GLU A 102 19.48 -1.42 -11.23
C GLU A 102 20.97 -1.08 -11.42
N ALA A 103 21.35 -0.42 -12.52
CA ALA A 103 22.74 -0.08 -12.82
C ALA A 103 23.20 1.12 -11.98
N THR A 104 23.96 0.84 -10.93
CA THR A 104 24.62 1.74 -9.96
C THR A 104 25.56 2.81 -10.57
N THR A 105 25.09 3.64 -11.50
CA THR A 105 25.92 4.62 -12.23
C THR A 105 25.21 5.95 -12.52
N GLY A 106 24.66 6.64 -11.52
CA GLY A 106 24.62 8.12 -11.52
C GLY A 106 23.27 8.79 -11.79
N GLU A 107 23.21 9.78 -12.69
CA GLU A 107 22.08 10.73 -12.79
C GLU A 107 20.76 10.14 -13.32
N LYS A 108 20.82 8.94 -13.92
CA LYS A 108 19.72 8.32 -14.68
C LYS A 108 18.87 7.33 -13.87
N ASP A 109 19.22 7.09 -12.60
CA ASP A 109 18.51 6.15 -11.74
C ASP A 109 17.10 6.68 -11.37
N PRO A 110 16.09 5.80 -11.21
CA PRO A 110 14.79 6.19 -10.67
C PRO A 110 15.01 6.76 -9.28
N LYS A 111 14.59 8.01 -9.11
CA LYS A 111 14.80 8.78 -7.90
C LYS A 111 13.54 9.51 -7.49
N VAL A 112 13.25 9.47 -6.20
CA VAL A 112 12.23 10.30 -5.60
C VAL A 112 12.90 11.59 -5.16
N LEU A 113 12.53 12.69 -5.81
CA LEU A 113 12.92 14.02 -5.34
C LEU A 113 11.87 14.50 -4.33
N MET A 114 12.19 14.38 -3.06
CA MET A 114 11.31 14.77 -1.96
C MET A 114 11.61 16.21 -1.56
N TYR A 115 10.63 17.10 -1.73
CA TYR A 115 10.68 18.46 -1.21
C TYR A 115 10.11 18.50 0.20
N TYR A 116 10.87 19.05 1.15
CA TYR A 116 10.43 19.18 2.53
C TYR A 116 10.80 20.55 3.10
N ARG A 117 10.00 21.01 4.06
CA ARG A 117 10.27 22.24 4.82
C ARG A 117 10.99 21.88 6.09
N ARG A 118 12.18 22.44 6.28
CA ARG A 118 12.91 22.32 7.54
C ARG A 118 12.80 23.64 8.28
N SER A 119 12.18 23.60 9.45
CA SER A 119 12.20 24.71 10.39
C SER A 119 13.40 24.55 11.31
N VAL A 120 14.35 25.48 11.26
CA VAL A 120 15.47 25.53 12.20
C VAL A 120 15.21 26.66 13.18
N ILE A 121 15.26 26.34 14.47
CA ILE A 121 15.18 27.33 15.54
C ILE A 121 16.61 27.69 15.93
N THR A 122 16.99 28.94 15.69
CA THR A 122 18.27 29.50 16.14
C THR A 122 17.98 30.69 17.03
N GLY A 123 18.06 30.49 18.35
CA GLY A 123 17.70 31.50 19.35
C GLY A 123 16.18 31.73 19.41
N ASP A 124 15.76 32.97 19.22
CA ASP A 124 14.37 33.44 19.20
C ASP A 124 13.76 33.54 17.80
N SER A 125 14.51 33.15 16.75
CA SER A 125 14.06 33.17 15.37
C SER A 125 13.80 31.76 14.82
N THR A 126 12.72 31.61 14.05
CA THR A 126 12.40 30.43 13.25
C THR A 126 12.67 30.72 11.77
N THR A 127 13.61 30.02 11.17
CA THR A 127 13.84 30.05 9.71
C THR A 127 13.22 28.81 9.08
N ILE A 128 12.37 29.02 8.06
CA ILE A 128 11.74 27.95 7.29
C ILE A 128 12.45 27.88 5.95
N ASP A 129 13.21 26.82 5.72
CA ASP A 129 13.90 26.57 4.46
C ASP A 129 13.22 25.43 3.69
N THR A 130 13.08 25.59 2.37
CA THR A 130 12.58 24.54 1.48
C THR A 130 13.78 23.82 0.91
N THR A 131 14.04 22.61 1.42
CA THR A 131 15.13 21.74 0.97
C THR A 131 14.54 20.59 0.16
N SER A 132 15.36 20.00 -0.72
CA SER A 132 15.03 18.75 -1.38
C SER A 132 16.03 17.66 -0.98
N ALA A 133 15.55 16.44 -0.77
CA ALA A 133 16.38 15.25 -0.70
C ALA A 133 16.07 14.36 -1.90
N THR A 134 17.12 13.89 -2.57
CA THR A 134 17.01 12.86 -3.61
C THR A 134 17.18 11.51 -2.94
N ILE A 135 16.13 10.68 -2.99
CA ILE A 135 16.18 9.29 -2.57
C ILE A 135 16.34 8.45 -3.83
N TYR A 136 17.46 7.76 -3.94
CA TYR A 136 17.71 6.82 -5.04
C TYR A 136 17.04 5.48 -4.70
N SER A 137 16.29 4.92 -5.65
CA SER A 137 15.73 3.58 -5.49
C SER A 137 16.79 2.54 -5.84
N SER A 138 16.86 1.44 -5.09
CA SER A 138 17.71 0.29 -5.41
C SER A 138 16.95 -0.84 -6.10
N GLY A 139 15.77 -0.55 -6.65
CA GLY A 139 14.84 -1.49 -7.27
C GLY A 139 13.53 -0.79 -7.69
N ASP A 140 12.49 -1.55 -8.01
CA ASP A 140 11.21 -1.02 -8.50
C ASP A 140 10.56 0.00 -7.54
N LEU A 141 10.18 1.16 -8.08
CA LEU A 141 9.47 2.20 -7.34
C LEU A 141 7.96 2.12 -7.62
N SER A 142 7.20 1.69 -6.61
CA SER A 142 5.73 1.75 -6.65
C SER A 142 5.23 3.02 -5.96
N ILE A 143 4.57 3.90 -6.72
CA ILE A 143 3.88 5.07 -6.17
C ILE A 143 2.42 4.70 -5.93
N ILE A 144 2.01 4.69 -4.67
CA ILE A 144 0.60 4.57 -4.31
C ILE A 144 0.05 6.00 -4.26
N GLU A 145 -0.72 6.38 -5.27
CA GLU A 145 -1.49 7.62 -5.22
C GLU A 145 -2.58 7.46 -4.14
N PRO A 146 -2.57 8.28 -3.07
CA PRO A 146 -3.63 8.25 -2.09
C PRO A 146 -4.88 8.84 -2.74
N ASN A 147 -5.66 8.01 -3.42
CA ASN A 147 -6.98 8.42 -3.87
C ASN A 147 -7.78 8.91 -2.67
N VAL A 148 -8.51 10.02 -2.84
CA VAL A 148 -9.50 10.48 -1.87
C VAL A 148 -10.61 9.44 -1.82
N MET A 149 -10.48 8.47 -0.93
CA MET A 149 -11.51 7.46 -0.75
C MET A 149 -12.61 8.03 0.12
N VAL A 150 -13.82 7.99 -0.41
CA VAL A 150 -15.02 8.24 0.39
C VAL A 150 -15.18 7.05 1.32
N LEU A 151 -14.85 7.25 2.59
CA LEU A 151 -15.09 6.26 3.63
C LEU A 151 -16.58 6.24 3.96
N ASP A 152 -17.19 5.08 3.77
CA ASP A 152 -18.55 4.83 4.23
C ASP A 152 -18.53 4.65 5.75
N SER A 153 -19.14 5.58 6.48
CA SER A 153 -19.23 5.52 7.94
C SER A 153 -19.95 4.28 8.48
N THR A 154 -20.68 3.56 7.63
CA THR A 154 -21.38 2.33 8.02
C THR A 154 -20.50 1.08 7.97
N LYS A 155 -19.28 1.21 7.43
CA LYS A 155 -18.33 0.11 7.24
C LYS A 155 -17.01 0.40 7.94
N LEU A 156 -16.34 -0.68 8.35
CA LEU A 156 -14.97 -0.63 8.86
C LEU A 156 -14.04 -1.23 7.83
N GLY A 157 -13.14 -0.42 7.25
CA GLY A 157 -12.17 -0.85 6.24
C GLY A 157 -10.76 -0.95 6.79
N LEU A 158 -10.00 -1.96 6.36
CA LEU A 158 -8.57 -2.12 6.65
C LEU A 158 -7.79 -2.40 5.37
N SER A 159 -6.66 -1.73 5.19
CA SER A 159 -5.76 -1.91 4.04
C SER A 159 -4.42 -1.24 4.27
N ASN A 160 -3.33 -1.94 3.93
CA ASN A 160 -1.97 -1.41 4.03
C ASN A 160 -1.70 -0.33 2.97
N GLY A 161 -1.98 -0.62 1.69
CA GLY A 161 -1.70 0.33 0.60
C GLY A 161 -2.60 1.56 0.64
N MET A 162 -3.85 1.38 1.05
CA MET A 162 -4.79 2.49 1.24
C MET A 162 -4.59 3.26 2.56
N GLY A 163 -3.71 2.79 3.44
CA GLY A 163 -3.47 3.39 4.75
C GLY A 163 -4.64 3.30 5.74
N LEU A 164 -5.59 2.39 5.51
CA LEU A 164 -6.77 2.24 6.36
C LEU A 164 -6.47 1.41 7.61
N ARG A 165 -6.73 2.02 8.76
CA ARG A 165 -6.65 1.43 10.09
C ARG A 165 -7.88 1.86 10.86
N SER A 166 -8.32 1.04 11.82
CA SER A 166 -9.50 1.37 12.62
C SER A 166 -9.22 1.27 14.11
N VAL A 167 -9.98 2.04 14.87
CA VAL A 167 -10.14 1.84 16.30
C VAL A 167 -11.55 1.30 16.55
N MET A 168 -11.66 0.33 17.43
CA MET A 168 -12.92 -0.29 17.81
C MET A 168 -13.02 -0.32 19.33
N ASN A 169 -14.15 0.10 19.88
CA ASN A 169 -14.42 -0.05 21.29
C ASN A 169 -15.48 -1.14 21.52
N ILE A 170 -15.25 -1.98 22.53
CA ILE A 170 -16.18 -3.01 22.98
C ILE A 170 -16.62 -2.62 24.39
N SER A 171 -17.93 -2.39 24.58
CA SER A 171 -18.48 -2.06 25.89
C SER A 171 -18.49 -3.29 26.81
N PHE A 172 -17.35 -3.54 27.46
CA PHE A 172 -17.15 -4.62 28.43
C PHE A 172 -16.38 -4.09 29.64
N LEU A 173 -16.93 -4.29 30.83
CA LEU A 173 -16.40 -3.78 32.11
C LEU A 173 -16.09 -4.96 33.04
N SER A 174 -15.33 -4.72 34.12
CA SER A 174 -15.07 -5.75 35.13
C SER A 174 -16.36 -6.30 35.75
N SER A 175 -17.39 -5.46 35.85
CA SER A 175 -18.73 -5.80 36.34
C SER A 175 -19.66 -6.44 35.29
N SER A 176 -19.18 -6.64 34.05
CA SER A 176 -19.99 -7.28 33.00
C SER A 176 -20.29 -8.76 33.27
N LEU A 177 -19.47 -9.42 34.11
CA LEU A 177 -19.70 -10.78 34.58
C LEU A 177 -19.73 -10.82 36.11
N PRO A 178 -20.35 -11.84 36.73
CA PRO A 178 -20.29 -12.03 38.18
C PRO A 178 -18.86 -12.10 38.70
N ALA A 179 -18.62 -11.56 39.89
CA ALA A 179 -17.29 -11.61 40.53
C ALA A 179 -16.80 -13.06 40.67
N GLY A 180 -15.54 -13.30 40.35
CA GLY A 180 -14.95 -14.65 40.34
C GLY A 180 -15.21 -15.46 39.06
N SER A 181 -15.88 -14.88 38.05
CA SER A 181 -16.13 -15.58 36.80
C SER A 181 -14.85 -15.95 36.05
N ILE A 182 -14.81 -17.18 35.54
CA ILE A 182 -13.75 -17.68 34.66
C ILE A 182 -14.31 -17.81 33.24
N ILE A 183 -13.74 -17.05 32.31
CA ILE A 183 -14.07 -17.09 30.89
C ILE A 183 -13.48 -18.36 30.27
N ARG A 184 -14.33 -19.19 29.68
CA ARG A 184 -13.96 -20.39 28.93
C ARG A 184 -13.64 -20.05 27.47
N SER A 185 -14.47 -19.23 26.84
CA SER A 185 -14.23 -18.65 25.51
C SER A 185 -14.77 -17.22 25.43
N ALA A 186 -14.15 -16.38 24.61
CA ALA A 186 -14.71 -15.10 24.22
C ALA A 186 -14.28 -14.78 22.80
N ASP A 187 -15.23 -14.77 21.89
CA ASP A 187 -14.97 -14.59 20.45
C ASP A 187 -15.64 -13.30 19.98
N LEU A 188 -14.85 -12.42 19.38
CA LEU A 188 -15.34 -11.28 18.63
C LEU A 188 -15.71 -11.73 17.23
N ILE A 189 -16.93 -11.41 16.82
CA ILE A 189 -17.51 -11.82 15.55
C ILE A 189 -17.92 -10.57 14.78
N LEU A 190 -17.31 -10.38 13.60
CA LEU A 190 -17.58 -9.24 12.71
C LEU A 190 -18.11 -9.74 11.37
N PRO A 191 -19.23 -9.20 10.85
CA PRO A 191 -19.71 -9.51 9.50
C PRO A 191 -18.78 -8.90 8.45
N ILE A 192 -18.33 -9.71 7.49
CA ILE A 192 -17.51 -9.26 6.36
C ILE A 192 -18.42 -8.83 5.21
N ASP A 193 -18.11 -7.69 4.61
CA ASP A 193 -18.65 -7.31 3.31
C ASP A 193 -17.84 -8.02 2.22
N THR A 194 -18.36 -9.15 1.77
CA THR A 194 -17.73 -10.01 0.75
C THR A 194 -17.68 -9.36 -0.64
N THR A 195 -18.39 -8.25 -0.87
CA THR A 195 -18.37 -7.53 -2.16
C THR A 195 -17.17 -6.61 -2.30
N LEU A 196 -16.65 -6.10 -1.17
CA LEU A 196 -15.50 -5.19 -1.12
C LEU A 196 -14.23 -5.86 -0.58
N SER A 197 -14.37 -6.99 0.12
CA SER A 197 -13.27 -7.66 0.79
C SER A 197 -12.55 -8.67 -0.09
N SER A 198 -11.23 -8.75 0.11
CA SER A 198 -10.39 -9.81 -0.47
C SER A 198 -10.57 -11.11 0.31
N PRO A 199 -10.53 -12.29 -0.36
CA PRO A 199 -10.83 -13.58 0.26
C PRO A 199 -9.71 -14.11 1.17
N SER A 200 -8.48 -13.59 1.03
CA SER A 200 -7.36 -13.91 1.91
C SER A 200 -6.87 -12.64 2.57
N TYR A 201 -7.07 -12.55 3.88
CA TYR A 201 -6.70 -11.36 4.64
C TYR A 201 -6.44 -11.72 6.10
N THR A 202 -5.35 -11.20 6.67
CA THR A 202 -5.04 -11.37 8.09
C THR A 202 -5.27 -10.06 8.83
N VAL A 203 -6.09 -10.11 9.87
CA VAL A 203 -6.41 -8.94 10.71
C VAL A 203 -5.82 -9.13 12.09
N ILE A 204 -5.29 -8.05 12.63
CA ILE A 204 -4.68 -7.98 13.96
C ILE A 204 -5.52 -7.06 14.83
N LEU A 205 -5.82 -7.52 16.04
CA LEU A 205 -6.40 -6.72 17.10
C LEU A 205 -5.37 -6.58 18.22
N ASP A 206 -5.07 -5.34 18.56
CA ASP A 206 -4.15 -4.99 19.63
C ASP A 206 -4.89 -4.07 20.62
N PRO A 207 -5.10 -4.48 21.88
CA PRO A 207 -5.78 -3.62 22.85
C PRO A 207 -4.97 -2.35 23.09
N ILE A 208 -5.65 -1.23 23.26
CA ILE A 208 -5.05 0.09 23.42
C ILE A 208 -4.81 0.34 24.91
N GLU A 209 -3.54 0.53 25.28
CA GLU A 209 -3.08 0.85 26.64
C GLU A 209 -3.31 2.34 26.95
N THR A 210 -2.83 3.19 26.04
CA THR A 210 -2.87 4.64 26.17
C THR A 210 -3.21 5.26 24.83
N ASP A 211 -4.01 6.32 24.90
CA ASP A 211 -4.25 7.23 23.79
C ASP A 211 -3.51 8.53 24.10
N SER A 212 -2.67 8.97 23.17
CA SER A 212 -1.82 10.14 23.35
C SER A 212 -2.52 11.47 23.05
N SER A 213 -3.72 11.51 22.43
CA SER A 213 -4.45 12.79 22.25
C SER A 213 -5.80 12.67 21.55
N ALA A 214 -6.68 13.65 21.81
CA ALA A 214 -7.98 13.86 21.15
C ALA A 214 -7.89 13.67 19.63
N ILE A 215 -8.64 12.68 19.13
CA ILE A 215 -8.75 12.33 17.72
C ILE A 215 -9.31 13.54 16.96
N ASP A 216 -8.44 14.27 16.27
CA ASP A 216 -8.86 15.16 15.21
C ASP A 216 -8.76 14.37 13.90
N SER A 217 -9.90 14.18 13.22
CA SER A 217 -9.96 13.55 11.90
C SER A 217 -9.11 14.25 10.83
N VAL A 218 -8.56 15.43 11.13
CA VAL A 218 -7.69 16.24 10.27
C VAL A 218 -6.21 16.17 10.68
N ALA A 219 -5.89 15.64 11.87
CA ALA A 219 -4.51 15.61 12.37
C ALA A 219 -3.70 14.47 11.77
N VAL A 220 -2.52 14.81 11.25
CA VAL A 220 -1.49 13.85 10.84
C VAL A 220 -0.53 13.67 12.01
N TYR A 221 -0.33 12.44 12.46
CA TYR A 221 0.57 12.10 13.55
C TYR A 221 1.88 11.52 13.01
N GLU A 222 3.02 12.01 13.49
CA GLU A 222 4.35 11.47 13.11
C GLU A 222 4.59 10.05 13.63
N LYS A 223 3.91 9.69 14.71
CA LYS A 223 3.92 8.37 15.32
C LYS A 223 2.50 7.90 15.53
N ASP A 224 2.32 6.59 15.61
CA ASP A 224 1.01 6.00 15.89
C ASP A 224 0.46 6.53 17.22
N PRO A 225 -0.70 7.21 17.24
CA PRO A 225 -1.22 7.83 18.45
C PRO A 225 -1.80 6.81 19.44
N TYR A 226 -2.03 5.57 18.99
CA TYR A 226 -2.58 4.47 19.80
C TYR A 226 -1.48 3.46 20.14
N ASN A 227 -1.02 3.48 21.38
CA ASN A 227 -0.08 2.49 21.87
C ASN A 227 -0.81 1.19 22.20
N GLY A 228 -0.43 0.11 21.52
CA GLY A 228 -0.97 -1.23 21.77
C GLY A 228 -0.27 -1.89 22.96
N ILE A 229 -0.99 -2.71 23.73
CA ILE A 229 -0.41 -3.49 24.83
C ILE A 229 0.52 -4.58 24.29
N GLY A 230 0.23 -5.14 23.11
CA GLY A 230 1.03 -6.20 22.51
C GLY A 230 0.78 -7.58 23.13
N TYR A 231 1.77 -8.47 23.01
CA TYR A 231 1.66 -9.85 23.50
C TYR A 231 1.59 -9.88 25.04
N PRO A 232 0.71 -10.70 25.68
CA PRO A 232 -0.07 -11.80 25.11
C PRO A 232 -1.50 -11.46 24.69
N TYR A 233 -1.87 -10.17 24.66
CA TYR A 233 -3.24 -9.73 24.39
C TYR A 233 -3.50 -9.34 22.94
N ARG A 234 -2.42 -9.04 22.19
CA ARG A 234 -2.46 -8.89 20.74
C ARG A 234 -2.78 -10.23 20.09
N VAL A 235 -3.85 -10.25 19.31
CA VAL A 235 -4.35 -11.44 18.63
C VAL A 235 -4.48 -11.17 17.14
N SER A 236 -4.39 -12.22 16.34
CA SER A 236 -4.59 -12.15 14.91
C SER A 236 -5.47 -13.30 14.45
N SER A 237 -6.26 -13.06 13.41
CA SER A 237 -7.04 -14.09 12.74
C SER A 237 -6.95 -13.88 11.23
N ASP A 238 -6.87 -14.98 10.51
CA ASP A 238 -6.75 -15.04 9.06
C ASP A 238 -8.04 -15.59 8.42
N SER A 239 -8.06 -15.63 7.09
CA SER A 239 -9.20 -16.12 6.31
C SER A 239 -9.56 -17.58 6.55
N SER A 240 -8.67 -18.39 7.13
CA SER A 240 -8.97 -19.79 7.44
C SER A 240 -9.97 -19.94 8.59
N ASN A 241 -10.07 -18.92 9.45
CA ASN A 241 -11.00 -18.89 10.58
C ASN A 241 -12.33 -18.22 10.23
N TRP A 242 -12.52 -17.81 8.97
CA TRP A 242 -13.75 -17.17 8.55
C TRP A 242 -14.85 -18.22 8.39
N ARG A 243 -16.02 -17.95 8.94
CA ARG A 243 -17.17 -18.85 8.83
C ARG A 243 -18.21 -18.26 7.93
N SER A 244 -18.57 -18.97 6.87
CA SER A 244 -19.72 -18.61 6.07
C SER A 244 -21.01 -18.99 6.78
N THR A 245 -21.92 -18.03 6.94
CA THR A 245 -23.28 -18.31 7.45
C THR A 245 -24.16 -19.04 6.44
N SER A 246 -23.72 -19.19 5.18
CA SER A 246 -24.53 -19.76 4.09
C SER A 246 -24.17 -21.18 3.68
N ALA A 247 -23.96 -22.09 4.63
CA ALA A 247 -23.88 -23.50 4.23
C ALA A 247 -25.14 -24.01 3.48
N ASN A 248 -26.25 -23.26 3.40
CA ASN A 248 -27.46 -23.69 2.67
C ASN A 248 -28.32 -22.64 1.92
N LEU A 249 -28.02 -21.32 1.86
CA LEU A 249 -29.04 -20.34 1.40
C LEU A 249 -28.59 -19.22 0.43
N GLY A 250 -27.37 -19.20 -0.10
CA GLY A 250 -27.00 -18.27 -1.20
C GLY A 250 -26.94 -16.78 -0.85
N TRP A 251 -27.10 -16.41 0.43
CA TRP A 251 -27.01 -15.03 0.96
C TRP A 251 -25.98 -14.92 2.10
N GLY A 252 -24.87 -15.64 2.00
CA GLY A 252 -23.91 -15.78 3.10
C GLY A 252 -23.14 -14.52 3.41
N HIS A 253 -23.12 -14.16 4.69
CA HIS A 253 -22.07 -13.31 5.23
C HIS A 253 -20.95 -14.21 5.72
N ASP A 254 -19.73 -13.92 5.28
CA ASP A 254 -18.55 -14.48 5.91
C ASP A 254 -18.33 -13.73 7.24
N LEU A 255 -18.05 -14.48 8.29
CA LEU A 255 -17.83 -13.96 9.63
C LEU A 255 -16.36 -14.02 9.92
N PHE A 256 -15.77 -12.87 10.23
CA PHE A 256 -14.47 -12.82 10.86
C PHE A 256 -14.62 -13.15 12.34
N ILE A 257 -13.83 -14.11 12.82
CA ILE A 257 -13.87 -14.58 14.20
C ILE A 257 -12.46 -14.53 14.77
N VAL A 258 -12.31 -13.89 15.93
CA VAL A 258 -11.05 -13.83 16.66
C VAL A 258 -11.31 -13.95 18.15
N SER A 259 -10.50 -14.76 18.83
CA SER A 259 -10.64 -14.93 20.27
C SER A 259 -9.99 -13.76 21.01
N ILE A 260 -10.76 -13.09 21.87
CA ILE A 260 -10.32 -11.99 22.74
C ILE A 260 -10.39 -12.39 24.23
N LYS A 261 -10.46 -13.70 24.51
CA LYS A 261 -10.57 -14.28 25.85
C LYS A 261 -9.56 -13.71 26.85
N ASN A 262 -8.27 -13.66 26.48
CA ASN A 262 -7.21 -13.33 27.44
C ASN A 262 -7.34 -11.90 27.98
N ILE A 263 -7.68 -10.94 27.11
CA ILE A 263 -7.84 -9.56 27.53
C ILE A 263 -9.14 -9.37 28.33
N LEU A 264 -10.24 -9.99 27.90
CA LEU A 264 -11.50 -9.89 28.65
C LEU A 264 -11.39 -10.55 30.04
N GLN A 265 -10.66 -11.67 30.16
CA GLN A 265 -10.42 -12.31 31.44
C GLN A 265 -9.64 -11.40 32.40
N ASN A 266 -8.65 -10.64 31.90
CA ASN A 266 -7.90 -9.70 32.73
C ASN A 266 -8.71 -8.47 33.12
N ILE A 267 -9.62 -8.01 32.26
CA ILE A 267 -10.58 -6.96 32.61
C ILE A 267 -11.51 -7.42 33.73
N VAL A 268 -12.04 -8.65 33.68
CA VAL A 268 -12.87 -9.24 34.76
C VAL A 268 -12.11 -9.35 36.08
N LEU A 269 -10.81 -9.66 36.02
CA LEU A 269 -9.95 -9.75 37.20
C LEU A 269 -9.43 -8.39 37.70
N GLU A 270 -9.81 -7.29 37.04
CA GLU A 270 -9.35 -5.93 37.34
C GLU A 270 -7.82 -5.75 37.24
N ASN A 271 -7.15 -6.64 36.50
CA ASN A 271 -5.71 -6.55 36.26
C ASN A 271 -5.38 -5.50 35.20
N GLU A 272 -6.28 -5.31 34.23
CA GLU A 272 -6.07 -4.47 33.05
C GLU A 272 -7.32 -3.65 32.74
N THR A 273 -7.11 -2.45 32.23
CA THR A 273 -8.16 -1.63 31.61
C THR A 273 -7.70 -1.23 30.22
N ILE A 274 -8.60 -1.29 29.23
CA ILE A 274 -8.28 -0.93 27.85
C ILE A 274 -9.19 0.19 27.37
N LEU A 275 -8.68 1.05 26.49
CA LEU A 275 -9.47 2.12 25.87
C LEU A 275 -10.26 1.64 24.65
N GLY A 276 -9.87 0.48 24.11
CA GLY A 276 -10.44 -0.14 22.93
C GLY A 276 -9.42 -1.06 22.28
N PHE A 277 -9.62 -1.33 21.02
CA PHE A 277 -8.76 -2.14 20.17
C PHE A 277 -8.33 -1.33 18.97
N LYS A 278 -7.05 -1.34 18.71
CA LYS A 278 -6.47 -0.97 17.44
C LYS A 278 -6.64 -2.17 16.52
N VAL A 279 -7.35 -1.97 15.41
CA VAL A 279 -7.62 -2.98 14.40
C VAL A 279 -6.82 -2.63 13.15
N VAL A 280 -5.89 -3.50 12.77
CA VAL A 280 -4.98 -3.25 11.64
C VAL A 280 -4.86 -4.49 10.76
N ALA A 281 -4.53 -4.23 9.49
CA ALA A 281 -4.07 -5.25 8.58
C ALA A 281 -2.69 -5.78 9.01
N ASN A 282 -2.45 -7.08 8.79
CA ASN A 282 -1.11 -7.64 8.93
C ASN A 282 -0.20 -7.06 7.83
N GLU A 283 1.05 -6.75 8.18
CA GLU A 283 2.07 -6.24 7.25
C GLU A 283 2.37 -7.18 6.07
N LYS A 284 2.10 -8.48 6.22
CA LYS A 284 2.26 -9.49 5.17
C LYS A 284 1.08 -9.60 4.21
N ASN A 285 -0.02 -8.89 4.46
CA ASN A 285 -1.13 -8.84 3.51
C ASN A 285 -0.69 -8.06 2.26
N ASP A 286 -1.22 -8.46 1.10
CA ASP A 286 -1.04 -7.73 -0.16
C ASP A 286 -1.47 -6.26 0.04
N PRO A 287 -0.59 -5.27 -0.22
CA PRO A 287 -0.91 -3.86 -0.05
C PRO A 287 -2.09 -3.38 -0.91
N PHE A 288 -2.38 -4.05 -2.03
CA PHE A 288 -3.51 -3.75 -2.92
C PHE A 288 -4.79 -4.49 -2.56
N SER A 289 -4.77 -5.26 -1.47
CA SER A 289 -5.94 -5.94 -0.93
C SER A 289 -6.53 -5.15 0.25
N SER A 290 -7.82 -5.37 0.49
CA SER A 290 -8.53 -4.75 1.60
C SER A 290 -9.57 -5.71 2.17
N ILE A 291 -9.94 -5.47 3.43
CA ILE A 291 -11.08 -6.11 4.08
C ILE A 291 -12.01 -5.03 4.61
N TRP A 292 -13.30 -5.29 4.51
CA TRP A 292 -14.37 -4.40 4.93
C TRP A 292 -15.36 -5.18 5.77
N PHE A 293 -15.73 -4.61 6.91
CA PHE A 293 -16.76 -5.16 7.79
C PHE A 293 -18.02 -4.33 7.69
N ASP A 294 -19.17 -5.00 7.59
CA ASP A 294 -20.48 -4.36 7.62
C ASP A 294 -20.97 -4.30 9.07
N LEU A 295 -20.94 -3.10 9.65
CA LEU A 295 -21.31 -2.89 11.05
C LEU A 295 -22.82 -2.73 11.25
N HIS A 296 -23.54 -2.36 10.19
CA HIS A 296 -24.96 -2.01 10.24
C HIS A 296 -25.84 -2.95 9.41
N HIS A 297 -25.32 -4.14 9.06
CA HIS A 297 -26.09 -5.12 8.34
C HIS A 297 -27.39 -5.47 9.05
N SER A 298 -28.49 -5.58 8.29
CA SER A 298 -29.84 -5.74 8.84
C SER A 298 -30.09 -7.04 9.61
N SER A 299 -29.32 -8.09 9.32
CA SER A 299 -29.56 -9.44 9.87
C SER A 299 -28.42 -9.98 10.73
N VAL A 300 -27.22 -9.43 10.62
CA VAL A 300 -26.01 -9.95 11.29
C VAL A 300 -25.24 -8.78 11.86
N HIS A 301 -25.17 -8.68 13.18
CA HIS A 301 -24.50 -7.57 13.85
C HIS A 301 -23.14 -8.00 14.42
N PRO A 302 -22.17 -7.08 14.50
CA PRO A 302 -20.98 -7.23 15.31
C PRO A 302 -21.35 -7.63 16.75
N ARG A 303 -20.69 -8.66 17.29
CA ARG A 303 -20.97 -9.11 18.66
C ARG A 303 -19.76 -9.82 19.27
N VAL A 304 -19.79 -9.91 20.60
CA VAL A 304 -18.87 -10.75 21.37
C VAL A 304 -19.68 -11.88 22.00
N GLU A 305 -19.30 -13.13 21.71
CA GLU A 305 -19.88 -14.32 22.33
C GLU A 305 -18.97 -14.81 23.46
N ILE A 306 -19.48 -14.83 24.70
CA ILE A 306 -18.70 -15.18 25.88
C ILE A 306 -19.32 -16.40 26.56
N ILE A 307 -18.51 -17.45 26.77
CA ILE A 307 -18.87 -18.58 27.62
C ILE A 307 -18.05 -18.47 28.90
N TYR A 308 -18.71 -18.44 30.05
CA TYR A 308 -18.07 -18.31 31.36
C TYR A 308 -18.67 -19.30 32.38
N VAL A 309 -17.92 -19.50 33.46
CA VAL A 309 -18.39 -20.21 34.67
C VAL A 309 -18.32 -19.23 35.82
N ALA A 310 -19.37 -19.16 36.62
CA ALA A 310 -19.44 -18.38 37.84
C ALA A 310 -19.80 -19.31 39.01
N ASP A 311 -19.18 -19.08 40.16
CA ASP A 311 -19.46 -19.79 41.41
C ASP A 311 -20.64 -19.15 42.18
#